data_AF-A0A7W0FZS9-F1
#
_entry.id   AF-A0A7W0FZS9-F1
#
_cell.length_a   1.000
_cell.length_b   1.000
_cell.length_c   1.000
_cell.angle_alpha   90.00
_cell.angle_beta   90.00
_cell.angle_gamma   90.00
#
_symmetry.space_group_name_H-M   'P 1'
#
loop_
_entity.id
_entity.type
_entity.pdbx_description
1 polymer ?
#
loop_
_entity_poly.entity_id
_entity_poly.type
_entity_poly.pdbx_seq_one_letter_code
_entity_poly.pdbx_strand_id
1 'polypeptide(L)'
;CQPRGGRLMDGSGRTRCGDRVTRWQWREPMSETESKAGEIAPEGEEQERDASSEYEERLVEFADLAAHVRHEINNPLTGLIGQAQLLLREELSETARRRVQTIEQLASRIRDIVAELRAVQRPNLNGARDAEGPSPEDPPRR
;
A
#
# COMPACT_ATOMS: atom_id res chain seq x y z
N CYS A 1 37.39 50.24 -14.68
CA CYS A 1 37.10 49.72 -16.03
C CYS A 1 37.01 48.21 -16.00
N GLN A 2 35.80 47.65 -15.91
CA GLN A 2 35.57 46.23 -16.22
C GLN A 2 35.32 46.10 -17.73
N PRO A 3 35.71 45.00 -18.37
CA PRO A 3 35.28 44.72 -19.73
C PRO A 3 33.75 44.60 -19.74
N ARG A 4 33.08 45.54 -20.41
CA ARG A 4 31.65 45.44 -20.72
C ARG A 4 31.49 44.55 -21.93
N GLY A 5 30.68 43.50 -21.79
CA GLY A 5 30.09 42.80 -22.92
C GLY A 5 30.51 41.35 -23.02
N GLY A 6 29.50 40.48 -23.12
CA GLY A 6 29.67 39.04 -23.18
C GLY A 6 30.29 38.57 -24.49
N ARG A 7 31.18 37.60 -24.35
CA ARG A 7 31.27 36.39 -25.19
C ARG A 7 32.17 35.43 -24.44
N LEU A 8 31.78 34.16 -24.35
CA LEU A 8 32.57 33.08 -23.79
C LEU A 8 33.94 33.07 -24.49
N MET A 9 35.01 33.29 -23.73
CA MET A 9 36.39 33.12 -24.14
C MET A 9 37.13 32.50 -22.95
N ASP A 10 37.79 31.38 -23.20
CA ASP A 10 38.70 30.67 -22.31
C ASP A 10 40.08 31.33 -22.31
N GLY A 11 40.71 31.43 -21.12
CA GLY A 11 42.10 31.89 -20.98
C GLY A 11 42.35 33.01 -19.96
N SER A 12 43.61 33.18 -19.58
CA SER A 12 44.08 34.24 -18.68
C SER A 12 44.55 35.47 -19.45
N GLY A 13 44.18 36.67 -19.01
CA GLY A 13 44.50 37.93 -19.70
C GLY A 13 45.12 38.99 -18.79
N ARG A 14 45.76 40.00 -19.38
CA ARG A 14 46.21 41.21 -18.67
C ARG A 14 45.48 42.42 -19.24
N THR A 15 44.90 43.23 -18.36
CA THR A 15 44.28 44.50 -18.75
C THR A 15 45.02 45.62 -18.05
N ARG A 16 45.45 46.64 -18.81
CA ARG A 16 46.17 47.80 -18.28
C ARG A 16 45.19 48.95 -18.12
N CYS A 17 45.18 49.57 -16.94
CA CYS A 17 44.40 50.78 -16.67
C CYS A 17 45.34 51.79 -15.98
N GLY A 18 45.79 52.81 -16.72
CA GLY A 18 46.88 53.69 -16.29
C GLY A 18 48.21 52.94 -16.15
N ASP A 19 49.04 53.30 -15.16
CA ASP A 19 50.33 52.64 -14.92
C ASP A 19 50.25 51.32 -14.16
N ARG A 20 49.03 50.86 -13.86
CA ARG A 20 48.80 49.59 -13.19
C ARG A 20 48.35 48.53 -14.19
N VAL A 21 49.16 47.49 -14.35
CA VAL A 21 48.79 46.28 -15.10
C VAL A 21 48.10 45.33 -14.13
N THR A 22 46.83 45.02 -14.37
CA THR A 22 46.10 44.00 -13.59
C THR A 22 46.03 42.73 -14.41
N ARG A 23 46.61 41.65 -13.87
CA ARG A 23 46.54 40.30 -14.43
C ARG A 23 45.34 39.62 -13.81
N TRP A 24 44.42 39.17 -14.66
CA TRP A 24 43.26 38.41 -14.21
C TRP A 24 43.41 36.98 -14.70
N GLN A 25 43.28 36.05 -13.76
CA GLN A 25 43.21 34.63 -14.01
C GLN A 25 41.88 34.17 -13.46
N TRP A 26 41.02 33.66 -14.33
CA TRP A 26 39.83 32.95 -13.88
C TRP A 26 40.27 31.68 -13.17
N ARG A 27 39.72 31.45 -11.98
CA ARG A 27 39.94 30.27 -11.16
C ARG A 27 38.68 29.43 -11.29
N GLU A 28 38.78 28.23 -11.85
CA GLU A 28 37.71 27.23 -11.78
C GLU A 28 37.39 26.96 -10.30
N PRO A 29 36.11 26.80 -9.91
CA PRO A 29 35.78 26.34 -8.58
C PRO A 29 36.13 24.85 -8.49
N MET A 30 37.38 24.54 -8.17
CA MET A 30 37.72 23.29 -7.48
C MET A 30 37.87 23.61 -6.00
N SER A 31 36.90 23.16 -5.22
CA SER A 31 37.15 22.83 -3.82
C SER A 31 36.89 21.34 -3.67
N GLU A 32 38.00 20.61 -3.54
CA GLU A 32 38.05 19.33 -2.86
C GLU A 32 37.47 19.51 -1.46
N THR A 33 36.28 18.97 -1.25
CA THR A 33 35.90 18.41 0.05
C THR A 33 35.46 16.98 -0.22
N GLU A 34 36.41 16.11 -0.52
CA GLU A 34 36.22 14.69 -0.23
C GLU A 34 36.26 14.54 1.29
N SER A 35 35.11 14.38 1.92
CA SER A 35 34.88 13.30 2.90
C SER A 35 33.52 13.48 3.57
N LYS A 36 32.69 12.45 3.36
CA LYS A 36 31.35 12.26 3.91
C LYS A 36 30.32 13.28 3.43
N ALA A 37 29.92 13.13 2.17
CA ALA A 37 28.49 12.99 1.94
C ALA A 37 28.07 11.76 2.76
N GLY A 38 27.67 12.00 4.01
CA GLY A 38 27.07 10.96 4.83
C GLY A 38 25.91 10.41 4.01
N GLU A 39 25.89 9.10 3.90
CA GLU A 39 24.69 8.34 3.57
C GLU A 39 23.60 8.79 4.56
N ILE A 40 22.88 9.86 4.23
CA ILE A 40 21.52 10.03 4.71
C ILE A 40 20.70 9.27 3.66
N ALA A 41 20.86 7.95 3.68
CA ALA A 41 19.82 7.07 3.20
C ALA A 41 18.55 7.38 4.01
N PRO A 42 17.36 7.22 3.42
CA PRO A 42 16.16 7.89 3.87
C PRO A 42 15.60 7.18 5.10
N GLU A 43 16.18 7.42 6.28
CA GLU A 43 15.72 6.82 7.54
C GLU A 43 14.21 7.04 7.77
N GLY A 44 13.68 8.19 7.31
CA GLY A 44 12.25 8.49 7.35
C GLY A 44 11.40 7.72 6.34
N GLU A 45 11.86 7.53 5.09
CA GLU A 45 11.07 6.79 4.07
C GLU A 45 11.13 5.28 4.30
N GLU A 46 12.24 4.77 4.84
CA GLU A 46 12.39 3.36 5.23
C GLU A 46 11.51 3.05 6.45
N GLN A 47 11.48 3.90 7.47
CA GLN A 47 10.56 3.75 8.61
C GLN A 47 9.09 3.90 8.22
N GLU A 48 8.74 4.80 7.31
CA GLU A 48 7.36 4.92 6.80
C GLU A 48 6.94 3.69 5.99
N ARG A 49 7.84 3.09 5.22
CA ARG A 49 7.61 1.83 4.50
C ARG A 49 7.47 0.64 5.43
N ASP A 50 8.34 0.51 6.41
CA ASP A 50 8.29 -0.56 7.41
C ASP A 50 7.01 -0.46 8.25
N ALA A 51 6.66 0.75 8.71
CA ALA A 51 5.40 0.98 9.42
C ALA A 51 4.19 0.61 8.54
N SER A 52 4.17 1.04 7.27
CA SER A 52 3.09 0.70 6.33
C SER A 52 2.98 -0.80 6.11
N SER A 53 4.10 -1.51 5.98
CA SER A 53 4.14 -2.97 5.84
C SER A 53 3.58 -3.67 7.07
N GLU A 54 3.97 -3.25 8.28
CA GLU A 54 3.43 -3.79 9.53
C GLU A 54 1.92 -3.58 9.65
N TYR A 55 1.41 -2.42 9.23
CA TYR A 55 -0.03 -2.15 9.21
C TYR A 55 -0.76 -3.04 8.20
N GLU A 56 -0.20 -3.28 7.02
CA GLU A 56 -0.77 -4.17 6.00
C GLU A 56 -0.83 -5.62 6.48
N GLU A 57 0.23 -6.12 7.12
CA GLU A 57 0.26 -7.46 7.70
C GLU A 57 -0.86 -7.66 8.73
N ARG A 58 -1.05 -6.68 9.63
CA ARG A 58 -2.13 -6.71 10.62
C ARG A 58 -3.52 -6.72 9.98
N LEU A 59 -3.71 -6.01 8.87
CA LEU A 59 -4.98 -6.02 8.14
C LEU A 59 -5.24 -7.37 7.46
N VAL A 60 -4.19 -8.02 6.94
CA VAL A 60 -4.28 -9.37 6.39
C VAL A 60 -4.65 -10.38 7.48
N GLU A 61 -3.99 -10.33 8.63
CA GLU A 61 -4.31 -11.17 9.79
C GLU A 61 -5.77 -10.98 10.25
N PHE A 62 -6.23 -9.73 10.31
CA PHE A 62 -7.61 -9.42 10.67
C PHE A 62 -8.61 -9.97 9.65
N ALA A 63 -8.32 -9.84 8.35
CA ALA A 63 -9.17 -10.37 7.29
C ALA A 63 -9.27 -11.90 7.35
N ASP A 64 -8.16 -12.58 7.67
CA ASP A 64 -8.13 -14.03 7.85
C ASP A 64 -8.92 -14.48 9.07
N LEU A 65 -8.75 -13.78 10.19
CA LEU A 65 -9.53 -14.06 11.40
C LEU A 65 -11.03 -13.87 11.14
N ALA A 66 -11.42 -12.79 10.47
CA ALA A 66 -12.82 -12.53 10.11
C ALA A 66 -13.38 -13.64 9.20
N ALA A 67 -12.60 -14.10 8.22
CA ALA A 67 -12.97 -15.22 7.36
C ALA A 67 -13.14 -16.52 8.17
N HIS A 68 -12.18 -16.83 9.04
CA HIS A 68 -12.21 -18.02 9.89
C HIS A 68 -13.44 -18.03 10.81
N VAL A 69 -13.68 -16.93 11.53
CA VAL A 69 -14.84 -16.76 12.41
C VAL A 69 -16.15 -16.94 11.64
N ARG A 70 -16.26 -16.35 10.45
CA ARG A 70 -17.44 -16.53 9.59
C ARG A 70 -17.66 -18.00 9.23
N HIS A 71 -16.61 -18.76 8.92
CA HIS A 71 -16.73 -20.18 8.61
C HIS A 71 -17.17 -20.99 9.83
N GLU A 72 -16.50 -20.82 10.97
CA GLU A 72 -16.80 -21.56 12.20
C GLU A 72 -18.19 -21.27 12.76
N ILE A 73 -18.74 -20.06 12.55
CA ILE A 73 -20.11 -19.73 12.98
C ILE A 73 -21.16 -20.23 11.98
N ASN A 74 -20.91 -20.10 10.67
CA ASN A 74 -21.88 -20.53 9.66
C ASN A 74 -22.06 -22.05 9.65
N ASN A 75 -21.05 -22.83 10.03
CA ASN A 75 -21.10 -24.28 10.09
C ASN A 75 -22.22 -24.80 11.04
N PRO A 76 -22.21 -24.48 12.35
CA PRO A 76 -23.28 -24.89 13.25
C PRO A 76 -24.63 -24.23 12.92
N LEU A 77 -24.66 -23.00 12.38
CA LEU A 77 -25.91 -22.37 11.95
C LEU A 77 -26.58 -23.12 10.80
N THR A 78 -25.79 -23.60 9.83
CA THR A 78 -26.29 -24.41 8.71
C THR A 78 -26.92 -25.70 9.24
N GLY A 79 -26.26 -26.36 10.19
CA GLY A 79 -26.81 -27.54 10.88
C GLY A 79 -28.09 -27.23 11.64
N LEU A 80 -28.11 -26.15 12.43
CA LEU A 80 -29.27 -25.72 13.22
C LEU A 80 -30.50 -25.41 12.36
N ILE A 81 -30.31 -24.65 11.27
CA ILE A 81 -31.36 -24.35 10.30
C ILE A 81 -31.87 -25.64 9.66
N GLY A 82 -30.98 -26.53 9.24
CA GLY A 82 -31.34 -27.83 8.68
C GLY A 82 -32.17 -28.68 9.65
N GLN A 83 -31.77 -28.76 10.93
CA GLN A 83 -32.52 -29.49 11.96
C GLN A 83 -33.90 -28.87 12.20
N ALA A 84 -34.00 -27.54 12.29
CA ALA A 84 -35.28 -26.86 12.43
C ALA A 84 -36.20 -27.15 11.22
N GLN A 85 -35.64 -27.14 10.01
CA GLN A 85 -36.38 -27.47 8.79
C GLN A 85 -36.82 -28.93 8.74
N LEU A 86 -36.02 -29.88 9.25
CA LEU A 86 -36.42 -31.28 9.37
C LEU A 86 -37.59 -31.44 10.36
N LEU A 87 -37.50 -30.82 11.54
CA LEU A 87 -38.59 -30.84 12.54
C LEU A 87 -39.90 -30.28 11.99
N LEU A 88 -39.86 -29.24 11.16
CA LEU A 88 -41.07 -28.66 10.54
C LEU A 88 -41.78 -29.61 9.57
N ARG A 89 -41.12 -30.68 9.12
CA ARG A 89 -41.71 -31.74 8.28
C ARG A 89 -42.42 -32.81 9.10
N GLU A 90 -42.22 -32.84 10.42
CA GLU A 90 -42.88 -33.78 11.33
C GLU A 90 -44.26 -33.27 11.78
N GLU A 91 -45.05 -34.17 12.36
CA GLU A 91 -46.29 -33.81 13.04
C GLU A 91 -45.98 -33.14 14.38
N LEU A 92 -46.16 -31.82 14.41
CA LEU A 92 -45.94 -30.99 15.59
C LEU A 92 -47.26 -30.39 16.04
N SER A 93 -47.43 -30.24 17.37
CA SER A 93 -48.45 -29.36 17.89
C SER A 93 -48.26 -27.94 17.34
N GLU A 94 -49.35 -27.20 17.21
CA GLU A 94 -49.34 -25.84 16.68
C GLU A 94 -48.39 -24.90 17.48
N THR A 95 -48.31 -25.08 18.80
CA THR A 95 -47.34 -24.36 19.64
C THR A 95 -45.89 -24.76 19.36
N ALA A 96 -45.60 -26.05 19.17
CA ALA A 96 -44.25 -26.51 18.84
C ALA A 96 -43.83 -26.03 17.45
N ARG A 97 -44.72 -26.11 16.46
CA ARG A 97 -44.48 -25.63 15.09
C ARG A 97 -44.10 -24.14 15.07
N ARG A 98 -44.83 -23.27 15.80
CA ARG A 98 -44.47 -21.85 15.94
C ARG A 98 -43.09 -21.64 16.56
N ARG A 99 -42.75 -22.40 17.61
CA ARG A 99 -41.42 -22.30 18.25
C ARG A 99 -40.30 -22.68 17.29
N VAL A 100 -40.46 -23.77 16.54
CA VAL A 100 -39.46 -24.20 15.55
C VAL A 100 -39.31 -23.19 14.41
N GLN A 101 -40.42 -22.59 13.94
CA GLN A 101 -40.37 -21.49 12.96
C GLN A 101 -39.58 -20.28 13.50
N THR A 102 -39.78 -19.91 14.77
CA THR A 102 -39.00 -18.85 15.41
C THR A 102 -37.52 -19.19 15.48
N ILE A 103 -37.17 -20.44 15.84
CA ILE A 103 -35.77 -20.90 15.86
C ILE A 103 -35.13 -20.78 14.46
N GLU A 104 -35.83 -21.25 13.43
CA GLU A 104 -35.36 -21.21 12.03
C GLU A 104 -35.15 -19.76 11.54
N GLN A 105 -36.08 -18.87 11.86
CA GLN A 105 -35.98 -17.44 11.51
C GLN A 105 -34.82 -16.74 12.22
N LEU A 106 -34.65 -16.99 13.52
CA LEU A 106 -33.55 -16.41 14.30
C LEU A 106 -32.20 -16.92 13.80
N ALA A 107 -32.06 -18.22 13.56
CA ALA A 107 -30.84 -18.80 13.03
C ALA A 107 -30.49 -18.25 11.64
N SER A 108 -31.49 -18.11 10.76
CA SER A 108 -31.31 -17.47 9.45
C SER A 108 -30.87 -16.02 9.58
N ARG A 109 -31.47 -15.23 10.47
CA ARG A 109 -31.06 -13.85 10.71
C ARG A 109 -29.62 -13.75 11.22
N ILE A 110 -29.19 -14.63 12.11
CA ILE A 110 -27.79 -14.65 12.59
C ILE A 110 -26.85 -14.96 11.42
N ARG A 111 -27.17 -15.96 10.59
CA ARG A 111 -26.38 -16.29 9.39
C ARG A 111 -26.22 -15.07 8.47
N ASP A 112 -27.30 -14.31 8.27
CA ASP A 112 -27.28 -13.16 7.38
C ASP A 112 -26.40 -12.03 7.98
N ILE A 113 -26.48 -11.75 9.28
CA ILE A 113 -25.60 -10.80 9.98
C ILE A 113 -24.13 -11.24 9.89
N VAL A 114 -23.84 -12.52 10.10
CA VAL A 114 -22.48 -13.06 10.02
C VAL A 114 -21.95 -13.01 8.57
N ALA A 115 -22.83 -13.11 7.58
CA ALA A 115 -22.45 -12.96 6.18
C ALA A 115 -21.99 -11.53 5.84
N GLU A 116 -22.37 -10.51 6.60
CA GLU A 116 -21.88 -9.14 6.43
C GLU A 116 -20.37 -9.04 6.68
N LEU A 117 -19.77 -9.95 7.47
CA LEU A 117 -18.30 -10.04 7.63
C LEU A 117 -17.56 -10.34 6.32
N ARG A 118 -18.25 -10.72 5.24
CA ARG A 118 -17.66 -10.82 3.89
C ARG A 118 -17.15 -9.49 3.35
N ALA A 119 -17.65 -8.36 3.86
CA ALA A 119 -17.17 -7.04 3.48
C ALA A 119 -15.71 -6.79 3.91
N VAL A 120 -15.21 -7.55 4.90
CA VAL A 120 -13.80 -7.55 5.29
C VAL A 120 -13.02 -8.32 4.23
N GLN A 121 -12.41 -7.58 3.29
CA GLN A 121 -11.57 -8.13 2.24
C GLN A 121 -10.10 -7.97 2.62
N ARG A 122 -9.27 -8.93 2.18
CA ARG A 122 -7.82 -8.77 2.25
C ARG A 122 -7.42 -7.53 1.43
N PRO A 123 -6.53 -6.66 1.93
CA PRO A 123 -5.99 -5.57 1.14
C PRO A 123 -5.37 -6.12 -0.15
N ASN A 124 -5.76 -5.58 -1.31
CA ASN A 124 -5.15 -5.94 -2.59
C ASN A 124 -3.78 -5.25 -2.73
N LEU A 125 -2.75 -5.85 -2.16
CA LEU A 125 -1.36 -5.35 -2.21
C LEU A 125 -0.76 -5.34 -3.64
N ASN A 126 -1.45 -5.98 -4.60
CA ASN A 126 -1.02 -6.03 -6.00
C ASN A 126 -1.26 -4.72 -6.77
N GLY A 127 -2.15 -3.82 -6.30
CA GLY A 127 -2.45 -2.57 -6.99
C GLY A 127 -1.26 -1.59 -7.07
N ALA A 128 -0.22 -1.78 -6.26
CA ALA A 128 1.01 -0.98 -6.30
C ALA A 128 2.02 -1.47 -7.35
N ARG A 129 1.91 -2.72 -7.84
CA ARG A 129 2.79 -3.27 -8.89
C ARG A 129 2.26 -3.03 -10.30
N ASP A 130 0.96 -2.75 -10.44
CA ASP A 130 0.32 -2.45 -11.73
C ASP A 130 0.53 -0.99 -12.20
N ALA A 131 1.17 -0.15 -11.36
CA ALA A 131 1.59 1.21 -11.72
C ALA A 131 2.98 1.25 -12.41
N GLU A 132 3.74 0.16 -12.36
CA GLU A 132 4.89 -0.05 -13.23
C GLU A 132 4.34 -0.52 -14.59
N GLY A 133 4.15 0.41 -15.52
CA GLY A 133 3.71 0.10 -16.88
C GLY A 133 4.57 -1.01 -17.52
N PRO A 134 4.03 -1.79 -18.47
CA PRO A 134 4.77 -2.90 -19.06
C PRO A 134 6.12 -2.43 -19.60
N SER A 135 7.21 -3.00 -19.07
CA SER A 135 8.56 -2.81 -19.58
C SER A 135 8.61 -3.16 -21.07
N PRO A 136 9.18 -2.31 -21.94
CA PRO A 136 9.14 -2.51 -23.38
C PRO A 136 10.26 -3.45 -23.85
N GLU A 137 10.40 -4.64 -23.27
CA GLU A 137 11.38 -5.62 -23.76
C GLU A 137 10.85 -7.06 -23.62
N ASP A 138 9.98 -7.46 -24.54
CA ASP A 138 9.87 -8.88 -24.90
C ASP A 138 9.58 -8.98 -26.42
N PRO A 139 10.48 -9.57 -27.22
CA PRO A 139 10.29 -9.67 -28.66
C PRO A 139 9.17 -10.69 -28.99
N PRO A 140 8.44 -10.50 -30.10
CA PRO A 140 7.31 -11.35 -30.44
C PRO A 140 7.78 -12.80 -30.61
N ARG A 141 7.18 -13.72 -29.84
CA ARG A 141 7.34 -15.15 -30.07
C ARG A 141 6.66 -15.50 -31.40
N ARG A 142 7.46 -16.06 -32.32
CA ARG A 142 7.02 -16.62 -33.60
C ARG A 142 6.12 -17.84 -33.40
#